data_AF-A0A0X3XB96-F1
#
_entry.id   AF-A0A0X3XB96-F1
#
_cell.length_a   1.000
_cell.length_b   1.000
_cell.length_c   1.000
_cell.angle_alpha   90.00
_cell.angle_beta   90.00
_cell.angle_gamma   90.00
#
_symmetry.space_group_name_H-M   'P 1'
#
loop_
_entity.id
_entity.type
_entity.pdbx_description
1 polymer ?
#
loop_
_entity_poly.entity_id
_entity_poly.type
_entity_poly.pdbx_seq_one_letter_code
_entity_poly.pdbx_strand_id
1 'polypeptide(L)'
;MRPRDTLTESQEERLLQIRLACPDITRACGLARAFADLVRHQRGYLLPQWIRQAEQDAPKPMSGFAGFLRRDLDAVTAGLTLPWSSGAVEGHVNRVKTLKRAMYGRASFELLRTRILTQP
;
A
#
# COMPACT_ATOMS: atom_id res chain seq x y z
N MET A 1 7.12 2.11 4.92
CA MET A 1 8.39 1.37 5.13
C MET A 1 9.12 2.03 6.28
N ARG A 2 9.63 1.28 7.28
CA ARG A 2 10.40 1.86 8.39
C ARG A 2 11.60 2.65 7.82
N PRO A 3 11.87 3.89 8.27
CA PRO A 3 13.08 4.60 7.89
C PRO A 3 14.31 3.75 8.24
N ARG A 4 15.31 3.70 7.36
CA ARG A 4 16.54 2.91 7.61
C ARG A 4 17.22 3.34 8.91
N ASP A 5 17.12 4.63 9.21
CA ASP A 5 17.72 5.31 10.37
C ASP A 5 17.12 4.88 11.72
N THR A 6 16.20 3.91 11.73
CA THR A 6 15.61 3.32 12.94
C THR A 6 16.03 1.87 13.20
N LEU A 7 16.95 1.34 12.39
CA LEU A 7 17.50 -0.01 12.58
C LEU A 7 18.71 0.04 13.52
N THR A 8 18.80 -0.94 14.41
CA THR A 8 20.04 -1.17 15.18
C THR A 8 21.09 -1.83 14.29
N GLU A 9 22.37 -1.69 14.63
CA GLU A 9 23.48 -2.29 13.87
C GLU A 9 23.27 -3.80 13.63
N SER A 10 22.87 -4.54 14.66
CA SER A 10 22.54 -5.98 14.54
C SER A 10 21.40 -6.29 13.56
N GLN A 11 20.41 -5.40 13.45
CA GLN A 11 19.32 -5.54 12.48
C GLN A 11 19.79 -5.24 11.05
N GLU A 12 20.69 -4.27 10.88
CA GLU A 12 21.28 -3.95 9.58
C GLU A 12 22.14 -5.09 9.07
N GLU A 13 23.00 -5.66 9.93
CA GLU A 13 23.83 -6.83 9.58
C GLU A 13 22.96 -8.02 9.18
N ARG A 14 21.94 -8.34 9.97
CA ARG A 14 21.02 -9.45 9.66
C ARG A 14 20.27 -9.22 8.34
N LEU A 15 19.84 -7.99 8.08
CA LEU A 15 19.17 -7.63 6.84
C LEU A 15 20.12 -7.71 5.64
N LEU A 16 21.39 -7.34 5.81
CA LEU A 16 22.44 -7.50 4.80
C LEU A 16 22.68 -8.98 4.48
N GLN A 17 22.82 -9.83 5.51
CA GLN A 17 23.01 -11.27 5.34
C GLN A 17 21.88 -11.92 4.53
N ILE A 18 20.62 -11.60 4.87
CA ILE A 18 19.44 -12.13 4.15
C ILE A 18 19.43 -11.68 2.69
N ARG A 19 19.85 -10.44 2.41
CA ARG A 19 19.91 -9.89 1.05
C ARG A 19 20.98 -10.54 0.19
N LEU A 20 22.15 -10.82 0.78
CA LEU A 20 23.22 -11.53 0.11
C LEU A 20 22.82 -12.99 -0.17
N ALA A 21 22.09 -13.62 0.76
CA ALA A 21 21.63 -15.00 0.63
C ALA A 21 20.50 -15.18 -0.41
N CYS A 22 19.71 -14.14 -0.69
CA CYS A 22 18.56 -14.25 -1.60
C CYS A 22 18.44 -13.03 -2.54
N PRO A 23 18.85 -13.17 -3.82
CA PRO A 23 18.72 -12.13 -4.83
C PRO A 23 17.28 -11.64 -5.04
N ASP A 24 16.30 -12.53 -4.89
CA ASP A 24 14.87 -12.20 -5.05
C ASP A 24 14.38 -11.25 -3.95
N ILE A 25 14.77 -11.48 -2.70
CA ILE A 25 14.46 -10.57 -1.58
C ILE A 25 15.13 -9.23 -1.80
N THR A 26 16.37 -9.20 -2.29
CA THR A 26 17.08 -7.97 -2.61
C THR A 26 16.34 -7.15 -3.67
N ARG A 27 15.90 -7.80 -4.75
CA ARG A 27 15.13 -7.16 -5.83
C ARG A 27 13.78 -6.66 -5.35
N ALA A 28 13.02 -7.48 -4.63
CA ALA A 28 11.71 -7.08 -4.09
C ALA A 28 11.84 -5.89 -3.13
N CYS A 29 12.87 -5.88 -2.27
CA CYS A 29 13.14 -4.75 -1.39
C CYS A 29 13.48 -3.47 -2.16
N GLY A 30 14.25 -3.57 -3.24
CA GLY A 30 14.60 -2.42 -4.09
C GLY A 30 13.36 -1.82 -4.74
N LEU A 31 12.53 -2.66 -5.36
CA LEU A 31 11.28 -2.24 -6.00
C LEU A 31 10.29 -1.64 -4.99
N ALA A 32 10.13 -2.26 -3.81
CA ALA A 32 9.24 -1.75 -2.76
C ALA A 32 9.68 -0.36 -2.26
N ARG A 33 10.99 -0.12 -2.14
CA ARG A 33 11.52 1.20 -1.78
C ARG A 33 11.27 2.22 -2.86
N ALA A 34 11.63 1.90 -4.11
CA ALA A 34 11.40 2.79 -5.24
C ALA A 34 9.92 3.18 -5.34
N PHE A 35 9.00 2.22 -5.18
CA PHE A 35 7.57 2.48 -5.15
C PHE A 35 7.16 3.39 -3.98
N ALA A 36 7.65 3.11 -2.77
CA ALA A 36 7.35 3.93 -1.60
C ALA A 36 7.83 5.38 -1.78
N ASP A 37 8.95 5.60 -2.47
CA ASP A 37 9.44 6.94 -2.80
C ASP A 37 8.55 7.63 -3.84
N LEU A 38 8.03 6.91 -4.85
CA LEU A 38 7.03 7.46 -5.77
C LEU A 38 5.79 7.94 -5.03
N VAL A 39 5.28 7.13 -4.10
CA VAL A 39 4.10 7.46 -3.27
C VAL A 39 4.40 8.67 -2.38
N ARG A 40 5.52 8.65 -1.65
CA ARG A 40 5.87 9.72 -0.69
C ARG A 40 6.05 11.07 -1.37
N HIS A 41 6.63 11.08 -2.57
CA HIS A 41 6.94 12.30 -3.30
C HIS A 41 5.94 12.65 -4.40
N GLN A 42 4.79 11.94 -4.46
CA GLN A 42 3.74 12.14 -5.45
C GLN A 42 4.27 12.20 -6.89
N ARG A 43 5.12 11.23 -7.26
CA ARG A 43 5.76 11.14 -8.58
C ARG A 43 5.06 10.14 -9.49
N GLY A 44 3.73 10.27 -9.65
CA GLY A 44 2.94 9.35 -10.48
C GLY A 44 3.41 9.25 -11.93
N TYR A 45 4.03 10.31 -12.49
CA TYR A 45 4.60 10.29 -13.85
C TYR A 45 5.73 9.24 -14.05
N LEU A 46 6.38 8.77 -12.97
CA LEU A 46 7.39 7.70 -13.03
C LEU A 46 6.81 6.29 -12.88
N LEU A 47 5.51 6.16 -12.57
CA LEU A 47 4.84 4.88 -12.36
C LEU A 47 4.98 3.92 -13.56
N PRO A 48 4.84 4.35 -14.84
CA PRO A 48 5.00 3.44 -15.97
C PRO A 48 6.41 2.86 -16.07
N GLN A 49 7.44 3.62 -15.72
CA GLN A 49 8.82 3.13 -15.69
C GLN A 49 9.00 2.08 -14.60
N TRP A 50 8.47 2.36 -13.41
CA TRP A 50 8.54 1.42 -12.29
C TRP A 50 7.81 0.10 -12.59
N ILE A 51 6.62 0.17 -13.22
CA ILE A 51 5.85 -1.01 -13.63
C ILE A 51 6.68 -1.88 -14.59
N ARG A 52 7.29 -1.29 -15.63
CA ARG A 52 8.12 -2.05 -16.58
C ARG A 52 9.27 -2.77 -15.88
N GLN A 53 9.95 -2.09 -14.95
CA GLN A 53 11.04 -2.69 -14.18
C GLN A 53 10.56 -3.86 -13.30
N ALA A 54 9.39 -3.72 -12.67
CA ALA A 54 8.81 -4.76 -11.84
C ALA A 54 8.28 -5.97 -12.65
N GLU A 55 7.88 -5.77 -13.91
CA GLU A 55 7.43 -6.85 -14.79
C GLU A 55 8.58 -7.66 -15.40
N GLN A 56 9.76 -7.05 -15.59
CA GLN A 56 10.90 -7.70 -16.22
C GLN A 56 11.69 -8.61 -15.26
N ASP A 57 12.10 -8.06 -14.11
CA ASP A 57 13.16 -8.69 -13.30
C ASP A 57 12.73 -9.04 -11.86
N ALA A 58 11.46 -8.86 -11.52
CA ALA A 58 10.98 -9.03 -10.16
C ALA A 58 10.49 -10.46 -9.86
N PRO A 59 10.48 -10.86 -8.58
CA PRO A 59 9.78 -12.08 -8.16
C PRO A 59 8.30 -12.03 -8.54
N LYS A 60 7.70 -13.20 -8.85
CA LYS A 60 6.30 -13.31 -9.31
C LYS A 60 5.28 -12.44 -8.55
N PRO A 61 5.30 -12.34 -7.21
CA PRO A 61 4.36 -11.47 -6.49
C PRO A 61 4.49 -9.98 -6.86
N MET A 62 5.71 -9.50 -7.11
CA MET A 62 5.97 -8.11 -7.52
C MET A 62 5.50 -7.85 -8.95
N SER A 63 5.77 -8.77 -9.88
CA SER A 63 5.29 -8.65 -11.26
C SER A 63 3.76 -8.72 -11.33
N GLY A 64 3.13 -9.58 -10.52
CA GLY A 64 1.67 -9.61 -10.38
C GLY A 64 1.11 -8.29 -9.86
N PHE A 65 1.72 -7.72 -8.82
CA PHE A 65 1.36 -6.39 -8.31
C PHE A 65 1.48 -5.30 -9.38
N ALA A 66 2.59 -5.28 -10.13
CA ALA A 66 2.78 -4.34 -11.25
C ALA A 66 1.70 -4.49 -12.34
N GLY A 67 1.31 -5.74 -12.64
CA GLY A 67 0.21 -6.03 -13.56
C GLY A 67 -1.14 -5.48 -13.08
N PHE A 68 -1.43 -5.50 -11.78
CA PHE A 68 -2.63 -4.85 -11.23
C PHE A 68 -2.56 -3.33 -11.37
N LEU A 69 -1.42 -2.71 -11.03
CA LEU A 69 -1.25 -1.27 -11.17
C LEU A 69 -1.38 -0.81 -12.63
N ARG A 70 -0.95 -1.63 -13.59
CA ARG A 70 -1.08 -1.33 -15.02
C ARG A 70 -2.54 -1.34 -15.50
N ARG A 71 -3.40 -2.18 -14.92
CA ARG A 71 -4.84 -2.20 -15.28
C ARG A 71 -5.55 -0.92 -14.86
N ASP A 72 -5.17 -0.37 -13.72
CA ASP A 72 -5.76 0.86 -13.15
C ASP A 72 -4.83 2.08 -13.32
N LEU A 73 -4.02 2.12 -14.39
CA LEU A 73 -2.90 3.05 -14.53
C LEU A 73 -3.30 4.51 -14.31
N ASP A 74 -4.38 4.95 -14.92
CA ASP A 74 -4.83 6.36 -14.81
C ASP A 74 -5.22 6.70 -13.38
N ALA A 75 -5.99 5.82 -12.72
CA ALA A 75 -6.44 6.01 -11.35
C ALA A 75 -5.27 6.00 -10.36
N VAL A 76 -4.34 5.05 -10.51
CA VAL A 76 -3.14 4.99 -9.66
C VAL A 76 -2.23 6.18 -9.92
N THR A 77 -2.03 6.59 -11.17
CA THR A 77 -1.23 7.77 -11.52
C THR A 77 -1.82 9.03 -10.87
N ALA A 78 -3.14 9.21 -10.94
CA ALA A 78 -3.83 10.31 -10.28
C ALA A 78 -3.65 10.25 -8.75
N GLY A 79 -3.83 9.07 -8.14
CA GLY A 79 -3.62 8.88 -6.70
C GLY A 79 -2.17 9.09 -6.23
N LEU A 80 -1.20 8.95 -7.13
CA LEU A 80 0.22 9.23 -6.89
C LEU A 80 0.67 10.63 -7.36
N THR A 81 -0.24 11.50 -7.79
CA THR A 81 0.13 12.83 -8.34
C THR A 81 -0.69 13.95 -7.73
N LEU A 82 -1.97 13.71 -7.45
CA LEU A 82 -2.88 14.71 -6.91
C LEU A 82 -2.77 14.79 -5.39
N PRO A 83 -3.07 15.95 -4.79
CA PRO A 83 -3.06 16.11 -3.33
C PRO A 83 -4.26 15.43 -2.63
N TRP A 84 -5.20 14.87 -3.41
CA TRP A 84 -6.41 14.25 -2.89
C TRP A 84 -6.12 12.84 -2.38
N SER A 85 -6.70 12.48 -1.24
CA SER A 85 -6.62 11.12 -0.69
C SER A 85 -7.99 10.58 -0.31
N SER A 86 -8.19 9.28 -0.51
CA SER A 86 -9.39 8.57 -0.06
C SER A 86 -9.37 8.27 1.44
N GLY A 87 -8.34 8.68 2.19
CA GLY A 87 -8.13 8.28 3.58
C GLY A 87 -9.29 8.65 4.52
N ALA A 88 -9.88 9.83 4.37
CA ALA A 88 -11.06 10.22 5.14
C ALA A 88 -12.26 9.33 4.83
N VAL A 89 -12.52 9.05 3.55
CA VAL A 89 -13.62 8.17 3.10
C VAL A 89 -13.39 6.74 3.60
N GLU A 90 -12.18 6.22 3.47
CA GLU A 90 -11.79 4.90 3.95
C GLU A 90 -11.92 4.78 5.48
N GLY A 91 -11.60 5.85 6.22
CA GLY A 91 -11.82 5.93 7.66
C GLY A 91 -13.29 5.75 8.04
N HIS A 92 -14.20 6.45 7.34
CA HIS A 92 -15.65 6.28 7.52
C HIS A 92 -16.11 4.87 7.15
N VAL A 93 -15.64 4.33 6.02
CA VAL A 93 -15.94 2.95 5.60
C VAL A 93 -15.45 1.95 6.65
N ASN A 94 -14.29 2.16 7.24
CA ASN A 94 -13.76 1.31 8.30
C ASN A 94 -14.63 1.40 9.57
N ARG A 95 -15.03 2.60 10.00
CA ARG A 95 -15.96 2.79 11.14
C ARG A 95 -17.26 2.03 10.92
N VAL A 96 -17.87 2.15 9.74
CA VAL A 96 -19.11 1.42 9.39
C VAL A 96 -18.88 -0.09 9.43
N LYS A 97 -17.79 -0.57 8.84
CA LYS A 97 -17.39 -1.99 8.84
C LYS A 97 -17.17 -2.52 10.25
N THR A 98 -16.61 -1.73 11.16
CA THR A 98 -16.41 -2.09 12.57
C THR A 98 -17.73 -2.20 13.31
N LEU A 99 -18.63 -1.21 13.16
CA LEU A 99 -19.98 -1.27 13.76
C LEU A 99 -20.75 -2.51 13.29
N LYS A 100 -20.74 -2.79 11.98
CA LYS A 100 -21.38 -3.99 11.43
C LYS A 100 -20.80 -5.29 12.00
N ARG A 101 -19.48 -5.37 12.19
CA ARG A 101 -18.80 -6.53 12.80
C ARG A 101 -19.15 -6.69 14.28
N ALA A 102 -19.19 -5.61 15.05
CA ALA A 102 -19.60 -5.62 16.46
C ALA A 102 -21.05 -6.10 16.65
N MET A 103 -21.86 -6.01 15.59
CA MET A 103 -23.25 -6.45 15.57
C MET A 103 -23.42 -7.85 14.95
N TYR A 104 -22.34 -8.61 14.79
CA TYR A 104 -22.35 -9.95 14.18
C TYR A 104 -22.97 -9.96 12.77
N GLY A 105 -22.74 -8.90 11.99
CA GLY A 105 -23.27 -8.76 10.63
C GLY A 105 -24.73 -8.27 10.57
N ARG A 106 -25.44 -8.17 11.70
CA ARG A 106 -26.81 -7.65 11.79
C ARG A 106 -26.80 -6.14 11.75
N ALA A 107 -26.80 -5.57 10.55
CA ALA A 107 -26.69 -4.13 10.37
C ALA A 107 -27.45 -3.69 9.12
N SER A 108 -28.79 -3.66 9.21
CA SER A 108 -29.63 -3.03 8.18
C SER A 108 -29.27 -1.55 8.05
N PHE A 109 -29.63 -0.93 6.93
CA PHE A 109 -29.36 0.49 6.72
C PHE A 109 -29.91 1.35 7.86
N GLU A 110 -31.17 1.14 8.25
CA GLU A 110 -31.79 1.85 9.39
C GLU A 110 -31.00 1.69 10.68
N LEU A 111 -30.55 0.47 10.98
CA LEU A 111 -29.82 0.20 12.22
C LEU A 111 -28.41 0.81 12.22
N LEU A 112 -27.73 0.80 11.07
CA LEU A 112 -26.46 1.51 10.88
C LEU A 112 -26.64 3.02 11.01
N ARG A 113 -27.67 3.57 10.35
CA ARG A 113 -28.00 5.00 10.39
C ARG A 113 -28.22 5.47 11.83
N THR A 114 -29.04 4.75 12.60
CA THR A 114 -29.25 5.04 14.02
C THR A 114 -27.93 5.00 14.79
N ARG A 115 -27.18 3.90 14.72
CA ARG A 115 -25.90 3.75 15.45
C ARG A 115 -24.85 4.81 15.10
N ILE A 116 -24.83 5.30 13.86
CA ILE A 116 -23.85 6.29 13.40
C ILE A 116 -24.27 7.71 13.76
N LEU A 117 -25.56 8.05 13.60
CA LEU A 117 -26.06 9.41 13.79
C LEU A 117 -26.43 9.73 15.25
N THR A 118 -26.71 8.72 16.09
CA THR A 118 -27.13 8.93 17.49
C THR A 118 -26.05 8.63 18.52
N GLN A 119 -24.83 8.27 18.12
CA GLN A 119 -23.68 8.23 19.03
C GLN A 119 -23.05 9.65 19.10
N PRO A 120 -22.79 10.20 20.31
CA PRO A 120 -22.03 11.43 20.46
C PRO A 120 -20.58 11.28 19.95
#